data_AF-A0A7S2A4Z4-F1
#
_entry.id   AF-A0A7S2A4Z4-F1
#
_cell.length_a   1.000
_cell.length_b   1.000
_cell.length_c   1.000
_cell.angle_alpha   90.00
_cell.angle_beta   90.00
_cell.angle_gamma   90.00
#
_symmetry.space_group_name_H-M   'P 1'
#
loop_
_entity.id
_entity.type
_entity.pdbx_description
1 polymer ?
#
loop_
_entity_poly.entity_id
_entity_poly.type
_entity_poly.pdbx_seq_one_letter_code
_entity_poly.pdbx_strand_id
1 'polypeptide(L)'
;EMDGEGNLPIHLALQRAKLHHSATSLIQLLVGKYPGCLKHRNGRGSLPIHVASSAAGIDLIKFVGGGYPQGLSETNEAGDLPIHTCSRAMTCSESVRWLADRYPAGLGIEDSKGNLPIHVIMSQKYFTVVKIAEELTRVFVEMHPPCVRHRNHDGDLPIHMALRHRAEPMVRYLYEKYPDCVRVKGRTGCLPIHLATWGHSDFVRVFFERYPDGLKVENDNGVLPIHTAAFNNNEIALEFADAYPRGLRHQDKVGNLPIHEAARSAKSHFMIKALAERYPEGLDEINHDGLTPVIAACEDRLPKYRLDVV
;
A
#
# COMPACT_ATOMS: atom_id res chain seq x y z
N GLU A 1 36.18 14.90 1.81
CA GLU A 1 35.46 15.01 3.09
C GLU A 1 33.98 14.71 2.87
N MET A 2 33.25 14.38 3.93
CA MET A 2 31.80 14.18 3.88
C MET A 2 31.08 15.53 3.86
N ASP A 3 29.88 15.57 3.29
CA ASP A 3 28.98 16.71 3.48
C ASP A 3 28.26 16.67 4.85
N GLY A 4 27.40 17.65 5.11
CA GLY A 4 26.61 17.73 6.34
C GLY A 4 25.59 16.61 6.53
N GLU A 5 25.34 15.77 5.51
CA GLU A 5 24.48 14.58 5.58
C GLU A 5 25.29 13.28 5.64
N GLY A 6 26.61 13.36 5.83
CA GLY A 6 27.51 12.20 5.86
C GLY A 6 27.75 11.57 4.47
N ASN A 7 27.35 12.22 3.38
CA ASN A 7 27.60 11.72 2.04
C ASN A 7 29.08 11.92 1.66
N LEU A 8 29.77 10.82 1.36
CA LEU A 8 31.01 10.87 0.57
C LEU A 8 30.75 11.32 -0.88
N PRO A 9 31.79 11.81 -1.60
CA PRO A 9 31.68 12.17 -3.01
C PRO A 9 31.05 11.11 -3.92
N ILE A 10 31.23 9.83 -3.60
CA ILE A 10 30.60 8.72 -4.33
C ILE A 10 29.07 8.74 -4.20
N HIS A 11 28.52 9.03 -3.02
CA HIS A 11 27.07 9.12 -2.82
C HIS A 11 26.48 10.28 -3.61
N LEU A 12 27.14 11.45 -3.57
CA LEU A 12 26.71 12.63 -4.31
C LEU A 12 26.77 12.41 -5.83
N ALA A 13 27.83 11.75 -6.31
CA ALA A 13 27.96 11.40 -7.72
C ALA A 13 26.84 10.43 -8.17
N LEU A 14 26.52 9.43 -7.35
CA LEU A 14 25.44 8.48 -7.63
C LEU A 14 24.08 9.17 -7.63
N GLN A 15 23.78 10.05 -6.67
CA GLN A 15 22.53 10.82 -6.65
C GLN A 15 22.35 11.67 -7.92
N ARG A 16 23.44 12.28 -8.41
CA ARG A 16 23.44 13.10 -9.63
C ARG A 16 23.41 12.31 -10.93
N ALA A 17 23.77 11.03 -10.90
CA ALA A 17 23.79 10.19 -12.09
C ALA A 17 22.42 10.01 -12.75
N LYS A 18 21.33 10.24 -12.00
CA LYS A 18 19.96 10.31 -12.52
C LYS A 18 19.77 11.38 -13.61
N LEU A 19 20.60 12.43 -13.59
CA LEU A 19 20.41 13.64 -14.39
C LEU A 19 21.44 13.78 -15.53
N HIS A 20 22.62 13.16 -15.41
CA HIS A 20 23.74 13.40 -16.33
C HIS A 20 24.60 12.15 -16.58
N HIS A 21 24.79 11.77 -17.84
CA HIS A 21 25.67 10.65 -18.25
C HIS A 21 27.15 10.85 -17.87
N SER A 22 27.60 12.10 -17.70
CA SER A 22 28.97 12.42 -17.28
C SER A 22 29.29 11.95 -15.86
N ALA A 23 28.28 11.67 -15.03
CA ALA A 23 28.47 11.18 -13.67
C ALA A 23 29.06 9.76 -13.63
N THR A 24 28.82 8.92 -14.65
CA THR A 24 29.30 7.53 -14.70
C THR A 24 30.83 7.44 -14.72
N SER A 25 31.50 8.27 -15.54
CA SER A 25 32.97 8.29 -15.59
C SER A 25 33.59 8.75 -14.28
N LEU A 26 32.95 9.71 -13.60
CA LEU A 26 33.39 10.16 -12.27
C LEU A 26 33.23 9.05 -11.22
N ILE A 27 32.10 8.33 -11.24
CA ILE A 27 31.85 7.19 -10.36
C ILE A 27 32.92 6.11 -10.57
N GLN A 28 33.22 5.76 -11.83
CA GLN A 28 34.26 4.79 -12.16
C GLN A 28 35.65 5.24 -11.67
N LEU A 29 36.01 6.52 -11.87
CA LEU A 29 37.28 7.07 -11.39
C LEU A 29 37.38 7.04 -9.85
N LEU A 30 36.31 7.40 -9.15
CA LEU A 30 36.26 7.41 -7.68
C LEU A 30 36.43 5.99 -7.12
N VAL A 31 35.71 5.01 -7.67
CA VAL A 31 35.81 3.61 -7.25
C VAL A 31 37.18 3.03 -7.61
N GLY A 32 37.73 3.36 -8.78
CA GLY A 32 39.06 2.90 -9.19
C GLY A 32 40.19 3.43 -8.29
N LYS A 33 40.13 4.70 -7.87
CA LYS A 33 41.12 5.28 -6.96
C LYS A 33 40.88 4.91 -5.49
N TYR A 34 39.62 4.78 -5.08
CA TYR A 34 39.23 4.59 -3.69
C TYR A 34 38.17 3.48 -3.56
N PRO A 35 38.52 2.21 -3.78
CA PRO A 35 37.53 1.11 -3.77
C PRO A 35 36.82 0.94 -2.43
N GLY A 36 37.47 1.29 -1.32
CA GLY A 36 36.88 1.28 0.01
C GLY A 36 35.69 2.23 0.18
N CYS A 37 35.51 3.21 -0.72
CA CYS A 37 34.37 4.13 -0.66
C CYS A 37 33.02 3.42 -0.82
N LEU A 38 32.99 2.22 -1.44
CA LEU A 38 31.81 1.38 -1.60
C LEU A 38 31.26 0.80 -0.29
N LYS A 39 32.06 0.78 0.78
CA LYS A 39 31.69 0.24 2.09
C LYS A 39 31.19 1.31 3.06
N HIS A 40 31.30 2.58 2.69
CA HIS A 40 31.00 3.68 3.59
C HIS A 40 29.51 3.99 3.59
N ARG A 41 28.93 4.15 4.77
CA ARG A 41 27.52 4.51 4.93
C ARG A 41 27.37 6.02 5.02
N ASN A 42 26.37 6.61 4.37
CA ASN A 42 26.02 8.01 4.61
C ASN A 42 25.22 8.17 5.91
N GLY A 43 24.78 9.39 6.23
CA GLY A 43 24.02 9.69 7.45
C GLY A 43 22.62 9.07 7.54
N ARG A 44 22.16 8.31 6.53
CA ARG A 44 20.95 7.46 6.58
C ARG A 44 21.30 5.97 6.70
N GLY A 45 22.53 5.67 7.05
CA GLY A 45 23.11 4.33 7.01
C GLY A 45 23.20 3.71 5.61
N SER A 46 22.96 4.46 4.53
CA SER A 46 22.89 3.91 3.18
C SER A 46 24.29 3.74 2.59
N LEU A 47 24.60 2.53 2.12
CA LEU A 47 25.78 2.28 1.26
C LEU A 47 25.59 2.87 -0.14
N PRO A 48 26.66 3.09 -0.92
CA PRO A 48 26.59 3.52 -2.30
C PRO A 48 25.68 2.66 -3.16
N ILE A 49 25.58 1.36 -2.92
CA ILE A 49 24.66 0.49 -3.66
C ILE A 49 23.18 0.83 -3.43
N HIS A 50 22.78 1.25 -2.22
CA HIS A 50 21.42 1.75 -1.97
C HIS A 50 21.16 3.01 -2.78
N VAL A 51 22.14 3.93 -2.81
CA VAL A 51 22.02 5.17 -3.57
C VAL A 51 21.96 4.90 -5.07
N ALA A 52 22.78 3.99 -5.59
CA ALA A 52 22.75 3.53 -6.97
C ALA A 52 21.37 2.95 -7.34
N SER A 53 20.81 2.11 -6.46
CA SER A 53 19.46 1.55 -6.60
C SER A 53 18.36 2.62 -6.59
N SER A 54 18.59 3.78 -5.96
CA SER A 54 17.63 4.90 -5.91
C SER A 54 17.70 5.87 -7.11
N ALA A 55 18.88 6.02 -7.71
CA ALA A 55 19.19 7.08 -8.67
C ALA A 55 19.05 6.66 -10.15
N ALA A 56 19.06 5.34 -10.40
CA ALA A 56 18.75 4.63 -11.64
C ALA A 56 19.71 4.78 -12.84
N GLY A 57 20.30 3.62 -13.13
CA GLY A 57 20.80 3.09 -14.40
C GLY A 57 21.32 1.68 -14.08
N ILE A 58 20.83 0.62 -14.75
CA ILE A 58 21.19 -0.77 -14.41
C ILE A 58 22.71 -0.96 -14.35
N ASP A 59 23.44 -0.30 -15.25
CA ASP A 59 24.90 -0.39 -15.31
C ASP A 59 25.60 0.13 -14.05
N LEU A 60 25.05 1.16 -13.39
CA LEU A 60 25.59 1.66 -12.14
C LEU A 60 25.30 0.70 -10.99
N ILE A 61 24.12 0.09 -10.96
CA ILE A 61 23.79 -0.95 -9.97
C ILE A 61 24.74 -2.13 -10.16
N LYS A 62 24.96 -2.56 -11.41
CA LYS A 62 25.90 -3.64 -11.77
C LYS A 62 27.33 -3.30 -11.35
N PHE A 63 27.80 -2.09 -11.66
CA PHE A 63 29.16 -1.64 -11.36
C PHE A 63 29.40 -1.53 -9.86
N VAL A 64 28.53 -0.80 -9.14
CA VAL A 64 28.66 -0.57 -7.69
C VAL A 64 28.46 -1.85 -6.91
N GLY A 65 27.43 -2.64 -7.25
CA GLY A 65 27.16 -3.92 -6.58
C GLY A 65 28.19 -4.99 -6.90
N GLY A 66 28.76 -4.98 -8.12
CA GLY A 66 29.89 -5.84 -8.47
C GLY A 66 31.18 -5.48 -7.74
N GLY A 67 31.39 -4.19 -7.46
CA GLY A 67 32.54 -3.70 -6.69
C GLY A 67 32.46 -4.01 -5.18
N TYR A 68 31.26 -4.18 -4.63
CA TYR A 68 31.07 -4.60 -3.23
C TYR A 68 29.81 -5.49 -3.07
N PRO A 69 29.90 -6.80 -3.40
CA PRO A 69 28.73 -7.69 -3.40
C PRO A 69 28.10 -7.92 -2.03
N GLN A 70 28.88 -7.88 -0.94
CA GLN A 70 28.34 -8.06 0.42
C GLN A 70 27.31 -6.97 0.78
N GLY A 71 27.47 -5.76 0.22
CA GLY A 71 26.55 -4.65 0.44
C GLY A 71 25.12 -4.91 -0.08
N LEU A 72 24.89 -5.93 -0.90
CA LEU A 72 23.55 -6.34 -1.35
C LEU A 72 22.68 -6.92 -0.21
N SER A 73 23.32 -7.42 0.85
CA SER A 73 22.68 -8.01 2.03
C SER A 73 22.60 -7.07 3.23
N GLU A 74 23.19 -5.87 3.11
CA GLU A 74 23.25 -4.89 4.18
C GLU A 74 22.06 -3.94 4.10
N THR A 75 21.39 -3.67 5.22
CA THR A 75 20.28 -2.71 5.29
C THR A 75 20.77 -1.32 5.64
N ASN A 76 20.05 -0.28 5.20
CA ASN A 76 20.20 1.08 5.73
C ASN A 76 19.44 1.28 7.06
N GLU A 77 19.38 2.50 7.60
CA GLU A 77 18.67 2.79 8.86
C GLU A 77 17.15 2.56 8.80
N ALA A 78 16.55 2.61 7.61
CA ALA A 78 15.14 2.28 7.41
C ALA A 78 14.90 0.76 7.32
N GLY A 79 15.95 -0.06 7.44
CA GLY A 79 15.88 -1.51 7.20
C GLY A 79 15.82 -1.87 5.71
N ASP A 80 15.90 -0.90 4.79
CA ASP A 80 15.87 -1.19 3.37
C ASP A 80 17.18 -1.87 2.95
N LEU A 81 17.08 -3.06 2.34
CA LEU A 81 18.10 -3.57 1.42
C LEU A 81 18.14 -2.74 0.12
N PRO A 82 19.20 -2.83 -0.70
CA PRO A 82 19.24 -2.16 -2.00
C PRO A 82 18.07 -2.53 -2.93
N ILE A 83 17.54 -3.75 -2.82
CA ILE A 83 16.35 -4.17 -3.58
C ILE A 83 15.08 -3.43 -3.14
N HIS A 84 14.91 -3.09 -1.86
CA HIS A 84 13.81 -2.24 -1.40
C HIS A 84 13.95 -0.82 -1.96
N THR A 85 15.17 -0.26 -1.90
CA THR A 85 15.44 1.06 -2.48
C THR A 85 15.17 1.08 -3.99
N CYS A 86 15.56 0.01 -4.70
CA CYS A 86 15.26 -0.19 -6.11
C CYS A 86 13.75 -0.24 -6.39
N SER A 87 13.00 -1.01 -5.59
CA SER A 87 11.54 -1.10 -5.70
C SER A 87 10.85 0.26 -5.53
N ARG A 88 11.29 1.06 -4.57
CA ARG A 88 10.74 2.39 -4.29
C ARG A 88 11.04 3.41 -5.38
N ALA A 89 12.22 3.32 -5.98
CA ALA A 89 12.60 4.16 -7.09
C ALA A 89 11.89 3.78 -8.41
N MET A 90 11.20 2.63 -8.45
CA MET A 90 10.45 2.14 -9.60
C MET A 90 11.28 2.15 -10.90
N THR A 91 12.52 1.66 -10.82
CA THR A 91 13.52 1.80 -11.89
C THR A 91 13.21 0.94 -13.12
N CYS A 92 13.58 -0.33 -13.10
CA CYS A 92 13.25 -1.31 -14.14
C CYS A 92 13.30 -2.74 -13.58
N SER A 93 12.62 -3.67 -14.24
CA SER A 93 12.61 -5.09 -13.86
C SER A 93 13.99 -5.73 -13.93
N GLU A 94 14.85 -5.33 -14.87
CA GLU A 94 16.22 -5.83 -14.98
C GLU A 94 17.04 -5.54 -13.71
N SER A 95 16.85 -4.37 -13.08
CA SER A 95 17.54 -4.01 -11.84
C SER A 95 17.12 -4.88 -10.68
N VAL A 96 15.81 -5.13 -10.57
CA VAL A 96 15.26 -6.05 -9.55
C VAL A 96 15.77 -7.47 -9.78
N ARG A 97 15.71 -7.99 -11.01
CA ARG A 97 16.20 -9.32 -11.36
C ARG A 97 17.68 -9.46 -11.05
N TRP A 98 18.50 -8.48 -11.44
CA TRP A 98 19.94 -8.53 -11.19
C TRP A 98 20.28 -8.60 -9.69
N LEU A 99 19.58 -7.80 -8.86
CA LEU A 99 19.74 -7.82 -7.40
C LEU A 99 19.26 -9.15 -6.82
N ALA A 100 18.09 -9.62 -7.25
CA ALA A 100 17.50 -10.87 -6.80
C ALA A 100 18.31 -12.11 -7.18
N ASP A 101 18.93 -12.15 -8.37
CA ASP A 101 19.79 -13.26 -8.80
C ASP A 101 21.05 -13.41 -7.93
N ARG A 102 21.54 -12.30 -7.37
CA ARG A 102 22.75 -12.26 -6.54
C ARG A 102 22.46 -12.40 -5.06
N TYR A 103 21.30 -11.95 -4.62
CA TYR A 103 20.84 -12.13 -3.25
C TYR A 103 19.35 -12.50 -3.20
N PRO A 104 18.99 -13.75 -3.56
CA PRO A 104 17.59 -14.18 -3.65
C PRO A 104 16.84 -14.08 -2.34
N ALA A 105 17.53 -14.32 -1.21
CA ALA A 105 16.96 -14.19 0.12
C ALA A 105 16.41 -12.78 0.38
N GLY A 106 16.97 -11.74 -0.26
CA GLY A 106 16.52 -10.36 -0.11
C GLY A 106 15.09 -10.10 -0.56
N LEU A 107 14.48 -10.98 -1.37
CA LEU A 107 13.07 -10.89 -1.74
C LEU A 107 12.11 -11.16 -0.56
N GLY A 108 12.58 -11.89 0.45
CA GLY A 108 11.84 -12.28 1.65
C GLY A 108 12.34 -11.61 2.94
N ILE A 109 13.22 -10.62 2.85
CA ILE A 109 13.66 -9.81 4.00
C ILE A 109 12.76 -8.59 4.13
N GLU A 110 12.40 -8.29 5.36
CA GLU A 110 11.57 -7.15 5.72
C GLU A 110 12.40 -5.88 5.95
N ASP A 111 11.84 -4.73 5.59
CA ASP A 111 12.30 -3.43 6.11
C ASP A 111 11.86 -3.21 7.57
N SER A 112 12.19 -2.05 8.16
CA SER A 112 11.81 -1.72 9.54
C SER A 112 10.30 -1.68 9.82
N LYS A 113 9.46 -1.66 8.77
CA LYS A 113 8.00 -1.66 8.85
C LYS A 113 7.41 -3.04 8.49
N GLY A 114 8.22 -4.08 8.39
CA GLY A 114 7.78 -5.42 8.02
C GLY A 114 7.50 -5.57 6.51
N ASN A 115 7.85 -4.56 5.69
CA ASN A 115 7.56 -4.60 4.27
C ASN A 115 8.61 -5.42 3.54
N LEU A 116 8.16 -6.45 2.81
CA LEU A 116 8.94 -7.00 1.70
C LEU A 116 9.03 -6.00 0.54
N PRO A 117 9.99 -6.17 -0.40
CA PRO A 117 10.12 -5.27 -1.56
C PRO A 117 8.84 -5.10 -2.40
N ILE A 118 7.96 -6.11 -2.42
CA ILE A 118 6.65 -6.01 -3.10
C ILE A 118 5.70 -5.01 -2.43
N HIS A 119 5.69 -4.91 -1.09
CA HIS A 119 4.89 -3.91 -0.37
C HIS A 119 5.36 -2.49 -0.68
N VAL A 120 6.67 -2.31 -0.83
CA VAL A 120 7.29 -1.01 -1.18
C VAL A 120 6.85 -0.50 -2.54
N ILE A 121 6.56 -1.40 -3.49
CA ILE A 121 5.95 -1.02 -4.78
C ILE A 121 4.52 -0.54 -4.58
N MET A 122 3.78 -1.20 -3.68
CA MET A 122 2.37 -0.88 -3.43
C MET A 122 2.17 0.41 -2.63
N SER A 123 3.19 0.93 -1.94
CA SER A 123 3.09 2.16 -1.13
C SER A 123 3.12 3.47 -1.94
N GLN A 124 3.15 3.40 -3.27
CA GLN A 124 3.35 4.57 -4.13
C GLN A 124 2.02 5.31 -4.34
N LYS A 125 1.98 6.58 -3.89
CA LYS A 125 0.77 7.41 -3.88
C LYS A 125 0.23 7.75 -5.27
N TYR A 126 1.10 7.80 -6.28
CA TYR A 126 0.75 8.09 -7.66
C TYR A 126 1.31 6.98 -8.53
N PHE A 127 0.46 6.06 -9.00
CA PHE A 127 0.85 5.13 -10.07
C PHE A 127 0.97 5.87 -11.42
N THR A 128 1.68 6.99 -11.48
CA THR A 128 2.08 7.62 -12.76
C THR A 128 2.85 6.62 -13.63
N VAL A 129 3.37 5.54 -13.03
CA VAL A 129 4.05 4.43 -13.70
C VAL A 129 3.34 3.08 -13.42
N VAL A 130 2.00 3.00 -13.59
CA VAL A 130 1.22 1.74 -13.43
C VAL A 130 1.92 0.56 -14.11
N LYS A 131 2.44 0.77 -15.33
CA LYS A 131 3.08 -0.29 -16.13
C LYS A 131 4.30 -0.90 -15.45
N ILE A 132 5.21 -0.08 -14.90
CA ILE A 132 6.39 -0.63 -14.22
C ILE A 132 6.01 -1.26 -12.88
N ALA A 133 5.03 -0.69 -12.16
CA ALA A 133 4.53 -1.30 -10.93
C ALA A 133 3.97 -2.69 -11.20
N GLU A 134 3.16 -2.85 -12.25
CA GLU A 134 2.60 -4.12 -12.66
C GLU A 134 3.70 -5.11 -13.08
N GLU A 135 4.64 -4.68 -13.92
CA GLU A 135 5.77 -5.50 -14.35
C GLU A 135 6.60 -5.98 -13.14
N LEU A 136 6.98 -5.07 -12.25
CA LEU A 136 7.74 -5.41 -11.05
C LEU A 136 6.93 -6.33 -10.14
N THR A 137 5.63 -6.10 -9.97
CA THR A 137 4.75 -6.98 -9.18
C THR A 137 4.81 -8.41 -9.74
N ARG A 138 4.71 -8.57 -11.06
CA ARG A 138 4.84 -9.88 -11.72
C ARG A 138 6.21 -10.51 -11.44
N VAL A 139 7.29 -9.75 -11.60
CA VAL A 139 8.65 -10.21 -11.30
C VAL A 139 8.79 -10.68 -9.85
N PHE A 140 8.34 -9.90 -8.88
CA PHE A 140 8.44 -10.26 -7.46
C PHE A 140 7.63 -11.52 -7.12
N VAL A 141 6.42 -11.66 -7.66
CA VAL A 141 5.58 -12.85 -7.44
C VAL A 141 6.14 -14.08 -8.15
N GLU A 142 6.71 -13.94 -9.34
CA GLU A 142 7.38 -15.04 -10.06
C GLU A 142 8.63 -15.54 -9.32
N MET A 143 9.46 -14.61 -8.84
CA MET A 143 10.73 -14.97 -8.18
C MET A 143 10.53 -15.38 -6.71
N HIS A 144 9.51 -14.85 -6.03
CA HIS A 144 9.21 -15.18 -4.64
C HIS A 144 7.68 -15.26 -4.40
N PRO A 145 7.00 -16.33 -4.85
CA PRO A 145 5.54 -16.48 -4.73
C PRO A 145 4.97 -16.30 -3.31
N PRO A 146 5.63 -16.72 -2.21
CA PRO A 146 5.12 -16.49 -0.85
C PRO A 146 4.88 -15.02 -0.49
N CYS A 147 5.51 -14.06 -1.19
CA CYS A 147 5.40 -12.64 -0.87
C CYS A 147 3.95 -12.11 -0.88
N VAL A 148 3.05 -12.70 -1.68
CA VAL A 148 1.63 -12.28 -1.76
C VAL A 148 0.85 -12.61 -0.49
N ARG A 149 1.37 -13.50 0.36
CA ARG A 149 0.78 -13.94 1.63
C ARG A 149 1.43 -13.27 2.85
N HIS A 150 2.51 -12.55 2.63
CA HIS A 150 3.28 -11.91 3.69
C HIS A 150 2.52 -10.71 4.24
N ARG A 151 2.52 -10.55 5.57
CA ARG A 151 1.88 -9.41 6.25
C ARG A 151 2.98 -8.52 6.81
N ASN A 152 2.91 -7.23 6.51
CA ASN A 152 3.81 -6.26 7.14
C ASN A 152 3.42 -5.99 8.61
N HIS A 153 4.13 -5.09 9.29
CA HIS A 153 3.84 -4.77 10.71
C HIS A 153 2.46 -4.12 10.93
N ASP A 154 1.87 -3.51 9.89
CA ASP A 154 0.49 -3.00 9.93
C ASP A 154 -0.54 -4.13 9.75
N GLY A 155 -0.09 -5.37 9.50
CA GLY A 155 -0.93 -6.53 9.20
C GLY A 155 -1.39 -6.63 7.75
N ASP A 156 -1.00 -5.68 6.89
CA ASP A 156 -1.39 -5.59 5.49
C ASP A 156 -0.64 -6.63 4.64
N LEU A 157 -1.39 -7.44 3.89
CA LEU A 157 -0.91 -8.09 2.65
C LEU A 157 -0.66 -7.05 1.54
N PRO A 158 0.14 -7.37 0.51
CA PRO A 158 0.33 -6.47 -0.64
C PRO A 158 -0.98 -6.02 -1.30
N ILE A 159 -2.00 -6.89 -1.33
CA ILE A 159 -3.31 -6.54 -1.91
C ILE A 159 -4.06 -5.46 -1.12
N HIS A 160 -3.88 -5.37 0.20
CA HIS A 160 -4.50 -4.32 1.00
C HIS A 160 -3.95 -2.94 0.62
N MET A 161 -2.62 -2.86 0.45
CA MET A 161 -1.97 -1.63 -0.01
C MET A 161 -2.40 -1.29 -1.45
N ALA A 162 -2.45 -2.29 -2.33
CA ALA A 162 -2.93 -2.12 -3.71
C ALA A 162 -4.37 -1.56 -3.76
N LEU A 163 -5.28 -2.07 -2.93
CA LEU A 163 -6.65 -1.57 -2.81
C LEU A 163 -6.67 -0.11 -2.32
N ARG A 164 -5.91 0.21 -1.27
CA ARG A 164 -5.86 1.59 -0.73
C ARG A 164 -5.38 2.62 -1.75
N HIS A 165 -4.46 2.23 -2.63
CA HIS A 165 -3.89 3.11 -3.65
C HIS A 165 -4.57 3.03 -5.03
N ARG A 166 -5.73 2.36 -5.15
CA ARG A 166 -6.49 2.24 -6.40
C ARG A 166 -5.72 1.54 -7.54
N ALA A 167 -4.96 0.52 -7.18
CA ALA A 167 -4.00 -0.17 -8.04
C ALA A 167 -4.63 -1.36 -8.81
N GLU A 168 -5.70 -1.15 -9.60
CA GLU A 168 -6.53 -2.25 -10.14
C GLU A 168 -5.76 -3.39 -10.84
N PRO A 169 -4.76 -3.14 -11.72
CA PRO A 169 -4.01 -4.23 -12.36
C PRO A 169 -3.27 -5.11 -11.33
N MET A 170 -2.72 -4.49 -10.29
CA MET A 170 -2.03 -5.19 -9.20
C MET A 170 -3.02 -5.93 -8.32
N VAL A 171 -4.19 -5.35 -8.00
CA VAL A 171 -5.25 -6.03 -7.24
C VAL A 171 -5.69 -7.30 -7.98
N ARG A 172 -5.94 -7.21 -9.29
CA ARG A 172 -6.31 -8.35 -10.14
C ARG A 172 -5.25 -9.45 -10.08
N TYR A 173 -4.00 -9.10 -10.37
CA TYR A 173 -2.91 -10.07 -10.40
C TYR A 173 -2.64 -10.71 -9.03
N LEU A 174 -2.64 -9.92 -7.95
CA LEU A 174 -2.43 -10.44 -6.59
C LEU A 174 -3.58 -11.37 -6.18
N TYR A 175 -4.83 -11.02 -6.50
CA TYR A 175 -5.98 -11.88 -6.24
C TYR A 175 -5.91 -13.19 -7.03
N GLU A 176 -5.55 -13.16 -8.31
CA GLU A 176 -5.34 -14.37 -9.12
C GLU A 176 -4.30 -15.32 -8.49
N LYS A 177 -3.26 -14.77 -7.86
CA LYS A 177 -2.18 -15.54 -7.25
C LYS A 177 -2.49 -16.01 -5.83
N TYR A 178 -3.37 -15.31 -5.12
CA TYR A 178 -3.80 -15.71 -3.78
C TYR A 178 -5.26 -15.33 -3.50
N PRO A 179 -6.25 -16.08 -4.03
CA PRO A 179 -7.66 -15.75 -3.87
C PRO A 179 -8.17 -15.77 -2.42
N ASP A 180 -7.53 -16.55 -1.54
CA ASP A 180 -7.92 -16.62 -0.13
C ASP A 180 -7.52 -15.37 0.68
N CYS A 181 -6.82 -14.41 0.05
CA CYS A 181 -6.52 -13.11 0.66
C CYS A 181 -7.78 -12.38 1.15
N VAL A 182 -8.95 -12.64 0.54
CA VAL A 182 -10.25 -12.04 0.90
C VAL A 182 -10.68 -12.30 2.35
N ARG A 183 -10.05 -13.28 3.02
CA ARG A 183 -10.33 -13.67 4.42
C ARG A 183 -9.34 -13.05 5.42
N VAL A 184 -8.28 -12.40 4.96
CA VAL A 184 -7.20 -11.91 5.81
C VAL A 184 -7.49 -10.47 6.20
N LYS A 185 -7.43 -10.15 7.50
CA LYS A 185 -7.55 -8.78 7.99
C LYS A 185 -6.21 -8.05 7.86
N GLY A 186 -6.25 -6.89 7.20
CA GLY A 186 -5.14 -5.94 7.11
C GLY A 186 -5.11 -4.98 8.30
N ARG A 187 -4.55 -3.80 8.05
CA ARG A 187 -4.55 -2.67 8.97
C ARG A 187 -5.98 -2.30 9.37
N THR A 188 -6.16 -1.92 10.63
CA THR A 188 -7.44 -1.59 11.27
C THR A 188 -8.48 -2.72 11.20
N GLY A 189 -8.06 -3.98 11.06
CA GLY A 189 -8.96 -5.13 11.02
C GLY A 189 -9.77 -5.26 9.73
N CYS A 190 -9.49 -4.44 8.71
CA CYS A 190 -10.24 -4.44 7.46
C CYS A 190 -9.92 -5.67 6.60
N LEU A 191 -10.95 -6.42 6.21
CA LEU A 191 -10.84 -7.35 5.07
C LEU A 191 -10.71 -6.60 3.74
N PRO A 192 -10.18 -7.22 2.66
CA PRO A 192 -10.13 -6.63 1.32
C PRO A 192 -11.47 -6.09 0.83
N ILE A 193 -12.59 -6.74 1.17
CA ILE A 193 -13.93 -6.27 0.78
C ILE A 193 -14.28 -4.91 1.38
N HIS A 194 -13.83 -4.56 2.60
CA HIS A 194 -14.02 -3.22 3.17
C HIS A 194 -13.34 -2.16 2.30
N LEU A 195 -12.06 -2.39 1.98
CA LEU A 195 -11.23 -1.48 1.18
C LEU A 195 -11.73 -1.38 -0.27
N ALA A 196 -12.26 -2.47 -0.83
CA ALA A 196 -12.77 -2.48 -2.19
C ALA A 196 -14.01 -1.57 -2.37
N THR A 197 -14.80 -1.35 -1.30
CA THR A 197 -15.95 -0.43 -1.37
C THR A 197 -15.56 1.02 -1.65
N TRP A 198 -14.29 1.38 -1.43
CA TRP A 198 -13.76 2.73 -1.66
C TRP A 198 -13.52 3.04 -3.14
N GLY A 199 -14.21 2.37 -4.07
CA GLY A 199 -14.21 2.64 -5.50
C GLY A 199 -13.48 1.60 -6.34
N HIS A 200 -13.53 0.34 -5.91
CA HIS A 200 -13.10 -0.85 -6.67
C HIS A 200 -14.30 -1.77 -6.94
N SER A 201 -15.38 -1.22 -7.49
CA SER A 201 -16.68 -1.91 -7.59
C SER A 201 -16.57 -3.30 -8.25
N ASP A 202 -15.70 -3.44 -9.25
CA ASP A 202 -15.43 -4.72 -9.94
C ASP A 202 -14.90 -5.80 -8.98
N PHE A 203 -14.06 -5.43 -8.02
CA PHE A 203 -13.49 -6.37 -7.05
C PHE A 203 -14.44 -6.65 -5.89
N VAL A 204 -15.37 -5.75 -5.59
CA VAL A 204 -16.33 -5.97 -4.49
C VAL A 204 -17.17 -7.21 -4.76
N ARG A 205 -17.71 -7.35 -5.98
CA ARG A 205 -18.50 -8.53 -6.38
C ARG A 205 -17.66 -9.80 -6.36
N VAL A 206 -16.44 -9.76 -6.93
CA VAL A 206 -15.52 -10.91 -6.93
C VAL A 206 -15.18 -11.37 -5.51
N PHE A 207 -14.89 -10.44 -4.60
CA PHE A 207 -14.58 -10.77 -3.21
C PHE A 207 -15.80 -11.30 -2.46
N PHE A 208 -16.97 -10.72 -2.70
CA PHE A 208 -18.24 -11.16 -2.12
C PHE A 208 -18.60 -12.59 -2.57
N GLU A 209 -18.53 -12.88 -3.87
CA GLU A 209 -18.80 -14.22 -4.40
C GLU A 209 -17.85 -15.28 -3.82
N ARG A 210 -16.57 -14.92 -3.62
CA ARG A 210 -15.57 -15.82 -3.05
C ARG A 210 -15.74 -16.03 -1.55
N TYR A 211 -16.16 -15.01 -0.82
CA TYR A 211 -16.36 -15.07 0.63
C TYR A 211 -17.56 -14.24 1.09
N PRO A 212 -18.80 -14.77 0.93
CA PRO A 212 -20.02 -14.04 1.30
C PRO A 212 -20.11 -13.68 2.78
N ASP A 213 -19.61 -14.55 3.66
CA ASP A 213 -19.55 -14.30 5.10
C ASP A 213 -18.66 -13.12 5.47
N GLY A 214 -17.81 -12.62 4.56
CA GLY A 214 -17.04 -11.40 4.74
C GLY A 214 -17.90 -10.17 5.01
N LEU A 215 -19.18 -10.16 4.61
CA LEU A 215 -20.14 -9.09 4.93
C LEU A 215 -20.48 -9.00 6.42
N LYS A 216 -20.23 -10.07 7.19
CA LYS A 216 -20.52 -10.19 8.62
C LYS A 216 -19.30 -9.88 9.50
N VAL A 217 -18.14 -9.63 8.89
CA VAL A 217 -16.89 -9.46 9.62
C VAL A 217 -16.67 -7.98 9.88
N GLU A 218 -16.63 -7.62 11.16
CA GLU A 218 -16.29 -6.26 11.61
C GLU A 218 -14.78 -6.00 11.51
N ASN A 219 -14.43 -4.76 11.15
CA ASN A 219 -13.08 -4.24 11.36
C ASN A 219 -12.85 -3.85 12.83
N ASP A 220 -11.67 -3.30 13.16
CA ASP A 220 -11.32 -2.96 14.54
C ASP A 220 -12.20 -1.86 15.17
N ASN A 221 -13.00 -1.15 14.36
CA ASN A 221 -13.95 -0.13 14.79
C ASN A 221 -15.40 -0.63 14.83
N GLY A 222 -15.65 -1.93 14.67
CA GLY A 222 -17.03 -2.46 14.60
C GLY A 222 -17.71 -2.21 13.25
N VAL A 223 -16.96 -1.72 12.25
CA VAL A 223 -17.52 -1.33 10.96
C VAL A 223 -17.63 -2.57 10.07
N LEU A 224 -18.84 -2.87 9.59
CA LEU A 224 -19.10 -3.86 8.52
C LEU A 224 -18.87 -3.27 7.12
N PRO A 225 -18.66 -4.09 6.07
CA PRO A 225 -18.47 -3.60 4.69
C PRO A 225 -19.62 -2.71 4.18
N ILE A 226 -20.85 -2.94 4.63
CA ILE A 226 -22.02 -2.12 4.27
C ILE A 226 -21.92 -0.68 4.77
N HIS A 227 -21.30 -0.43 5.94
CA HIS A 227 -21.05 0.94 6.42
C HIS A 227 -20.11 1.67 5.46
N THR A 228 -18.99 1.03 5.08
CA THR A 228 -18.03 1.62 4.15
C THR A 228 -18.63 1.84 2.75
N ALA A 229 -19.46 0.92 2.26
CA ALA A 229 -20.16 1.09 0.99
C ALA A 229 -21.18 2.24 1.04
N ALA A 230 -21.92 2.36 2.15
CA ALA A 230 -22.89 3.41 2.37
C ALA A 230 -22.23 4.79 2.44
N PHE A 231 -21.15 4.95 3.20
CA PHE A 231 -20.35 6.17 3.27
C PHE A 231 -19.84 6.62 1.88
N ASN A 232 -19.38 5.68 1.06
CA ASN A 232 -18.89 5.99 -0.28
C ASN A 232 -20.00 6.17 -1.32
N ASN A 233 -21.28 6.08 -0.93
CA ASN A 233 -22.43 6.10 -1.84
C ASN A 233 -22.26 5.09 -2.99
N ASN A 234 -21.76 3.90 -2.66
CA ASN A 234 -21.55 2.80 -3.61
C ASN A 234 -22.82 1.94 -3.64
N GLU A 235 -23.46 1.80 -4.81
CA GLU A 235 -24.70 1.04 -4.99
C GLU A 235 -24.59 -0.43 -4.55
N ILE A 236 -23.37 -0.97 -4.46
CA ILE A 236 -23.11 -2.29 -3.89
C ILE A 236 -23.60 -2.44 -2.43
N ALA A 237 -23.75 -1.33 -1.70
CA ALA A 237 -24.36 -1.33 -0.37
C ALA A 237 -25.78 -1.93 -0.39
N LEU A 238 -26.52 -1.78 -1.50
CA LEU A 238 -27.85 -2.35 -1.66
C LEU A 238 -27.78 -3.87 -1.87
N GLU A 239 -26.82 -4.35 -2.66
CA GLU A 239 -26.55 -5.79 -2.78
C GLU A 239 -26.15 -6.40 -1.42
N PHE A 240 -25.35 -5.67 -0.62
CA PHE A 240 -24.99 -6.09 0.72
C PHE A 240 -26.20 -6.10 1.67
N ALA A 241 -27.07 -5.10 1.57
CA ALA A 241 -28.30 -5.03 2.35
C ALA A 241 -29.24 -6.19 2.01
N ASP A 242 -29.34 -6.57 0.75
CA ASP A 242 -30.19 -7.67 0.30
C ASP A 242 -29.58 -9.03 0.71
N ALA A 243 -28.25 -9.19 0.64
CA ALA A 243 -27.55 -10.40 1.05
C ALA A 243 -27.46 -10.58 2.58
N TYR A 244 -27.37 -9.49 3.33
CA TYR A 244 -27.31 -9.51 4.79
C TYR A 244 -28.14 -8.36 5.42
N PRO A 245 -29.50 -8.48 5.43
CA PRO A 245 -30.39 -7.41 5.91
C PRO A 245 -30.15 -6.99 7.35
N ARG A 246 -29.68 -7.91 8.21
CA ARG A 246 -29.32 -7.61 9.60
C ARG A 246 -28.15 -6.63 9.70
N GLY A 247 -27.31 -6.52 8.68
CA GLY A 247 -26.22 -5.55 8.62
C GLY A 247 -26.69 -4.10 8.65
N LEU A 248 -27.93 -3.80 8.21
CA LEU A 248 -28.53 -2.47 8.30
C LEU A 248 -28.79 -2.01 9.74
N ARG A 249 -28.87 -2.95 10.67
CA ARG A 249 -29.14 -2.73 12.10
C ARG A 249 -27.87 -2.83 12.95
N HIS A 250 -26.74 -3.13 12.33
CA HIS A 250 -25.49 -3.26 13.05
C HIS A 250 -24.93 -1.86 13.36
N GLN A 251 -24.62 -1.63 14.62
CA GLN A 251 -23.98 -0.40 15.08
C GLN A 251 -22.48 -0.63 15.18
N ASP A 252 -21.69 0.27 14.63
CA ASP A 252 -20.25 0.29 14.88
C ASP A 252 -19.93 0.73 16.33
N LYS A 253 -18.64 0.87 16.67
CA LYS A 253 -18.22 1.24 18.04
C LYS A 253 -18.69 2.62 18.51
N VAL A 254 -19.08 3.52 17.60
CA VAL A 254 -19.66 4.83 17.94
C VAL A 254 -21.18 4.85 17.83
N GLY A 255 -21.81 3.70 17.60
CA GLY A 255 -23.26 3.57 17.52
C GLY A 255 -23.83 3.92 16.15
N ASN A 256 -22.99 4.14 15.13
CA ASN A 256 -23.46 4.49 13.79
C ASN A 256 -23.97 3.24 13.08
N LEU A 257 -25.16 3.35 12.49
CA LEU A 257 -25.67 2.41 11.50
C LEU A 257 -25.10 2.73 10.11
N PRO A 258 -25.25 1.84 9.11
CA PRO A 258 -24.88 2.17 7.73
C PRO A 258 -25.58 3.41 7.18
N ILE A 259 -26.79 3.71 7.66
CA ILE A 259 -27.54 4.92 7.25
C ILE A 259 -26.98 6.20 7.88
N HIS A 260 -26.40 6.16 9.09
CA HIS A 260 -25.61 7.28 9.64
C HIS A 260 -24.39 7.57 8.75
N GLU A 261 -23.68 6.52 8.36
CA GLU A 261 -22.52 6.63 7.47
C GLU A 261 -22.87 7.15 6.08
N ALA A 262 -23.99 6.70 5.50
CA ALA A 262 -24.53 7.29 4.29
C ALA A 262 -24.74 8.80 4.48
N ALA A 263 -25.41 9.21 5.57
CA ALA A 263 -25.78 10.60 5.78
C ALA A 263 -24.56 11.55 5.90
N ARG A 264 -23.45 11.09 6.48
CA ARG A 264 -22.18 11.84 6.59
C ARG A 264 -21.56 12.18 5.22
N SER A 265 -21.84 11.40 4.19
CA SER A 265 -21.30 11.62 2.85
C SER A 265 -21.98 12.78 2.12
N ALA A 266 -21.20 13.60 1.41
CA ALA A 266 -21.70 14.80 0.72
C ALA A 266 -22.64 14.49 -0.47
N LYS A 267 -22.68 13.24 -0.96
CA LYS A 267 -23.41 12.80 -2.17
C LYS A 267 -24.51 11.75 -1.89
N SER A 268 -25.07 11.73 -0.69
CA SER A 268 -25.75 10.54 -0.15
C SER A 268 -27.27 10.46 -0.28
N HIS A 269 -27.93 11.42 -0.93
CA HIS A 269 -29.42 11.44 -0.96
C HIS A 269 -30.01 10.12 -1.49
N PHE A 270 -29.41 9.57 -2.55
CA PHE A 270 -29.82 8.27 -3.09
C PHE A 270 -29.63 7.14 -2.06
N MET A 271 -28.43 7.02 -1.47
CA MET A 271 -28.13 5.94 -0.54
C MET A 271 -28.99 6.01 0.73
N ILE A 272 -29.18 7.20 1.32
CA ILE A 272 -30.05 7.36 2.49
C ILE A 272 -31.46 6.88 2.15
N LYS A 273 -32.02 7.32 1.02
CA LYS A 273 -33.37 6.92 0.59
C LYS A 273 -33.46 5.39 0.40
N ALA A 274 -32.51 4.81 -0.32
CA ALA A 274 -32.51 3.39 -0.64
C ALA A 274 -32.31 2.49 0.60
N LEU A 275 -31.54 2.95 1.59
CA LEU A 275 -31.40 2.27 2.88
C LEU A 275 -32.65 2.46 3.75
N ALA A 276 -33.25 3.66 3.78
CA ALA A 276 -34.49 3.93 4.50
C ALA A 276 -35.68 3.14 3.96
N GLU A 277 -35.73 2.87 2.65
CA GLU A 277 -36.75 1.98 2.05
C GLU A 277 -36.64 0.54 2.57
N ARG A 278 -35.44 0.11 3.00
CA ARG A 278 -35.18 -1.24 3.54
C ARG A 278 -35.25 -1.29 5.07
N TYR A 279 -34.88 -0.21 5.73
CA TYR A 279 -34.94 -0.05 7.18
C TYR A 279 -35.37 1.37 7.58
N PRO A 280 -36.69 1.68 7.55
CA PRO A 280 -37.20 3.02 7.81
C PRO A 280 -36.87 3.52 9.23
N GLU A 281 -36.95 2.63 10.23
CA GLU A 281 -36.71 2.99 11.64
C GLU A 281 -35.26 3.43 11.87
N GLY A 282 -34.33 3.06 10.99
CA GLY A 282 -32.94 3.51 11.03
C GLY A 282 -32.76 5.03 10.92
N LEU A 283 -33.75 5.77 10.40
CA LEU A 283 -33.72 7.23 10.35
C LEU A 283 -33.91 7.90 11.72
N ASP A 284 -34.51 7.20 12.68
CA ASP A 284 -34.82 7.71 14.01
C ASP A 284 -33.86 7.18 15.09
N GLU A 285 -33.02 6.20 14.75
CA GLU A 285 -32.01 5.61 15.64
C GLU A 285 -30.89 6.62 15.94
N ILE A 286 -30.54 6.73 17.21
CA ILE A 286 -29.46 7.61 17.68
C ILE A 286 -28.16 6.83 17.87
N ASN A 287 -27.04 7.42 17.46
CA ASN A 287 -25.72 6.88 17.75
C ASN A 287 -25.31 7.18 19.21
N HIS A 288 -24.09 6.81 19.61
CA HIS A 288 -23.62 7.03 20.99
C HIS A 288 -23.47 8.51 21.36
N ASP A 289 -23.38 9.40 20.37
CA ASP A 289 -23.39 10.86 20.57
C ASP A 289 -24.82 11.44 20.67
N GLY A 290 -25.85 10.59 20.59
CA GLY A 290 -27.26 11.01 20.66
C GLY A 290 -27.80 11.58 19.35
N LEU A 291 -27.14 11.32 18.21
CA LEU A 291 -27.46 11.92 16.92
C LEU A 291 -28.17 10.92 16.01
N THR A 292 -29.29 11.36 15.40
CA THR A 292 -29.90 10.64 14.27
C THR A 292 -29.02 10.78 13.02
N PRO A 293 -29.19 9.94 11.97
CA PRO A 293 -28.39 10.04 10.75
C PRO A 293 -28.37 11.45 10.14
N VAL A 294 -29.52 12.10 10.10
CA VAL A 294 -29.67 13.45 9.51
C VAL A 294 -28.94 14.50 10.34
N ILE A 295 -28.98 14.40 11.68
CA ILE A 295 -28.29 15.35 12.56
C ILE A 295 -26.78 15.14 12.49
N ALA A 296 -26.33 13.88 12.53
CA ALA A 296 -24.91 13.54 12.40
C ALA A 296 -24.29 14.10 11.11
N ALA A 297 -25.03 14.08 10.00
CA ALA A 297 -24.61 14.67 8.73
C ALA A 297 -24.43 16.20 8.78
N CYS A 298 -25.22 16.90 9.59
CA CYS A 298 -25.16 18.35 9.74
C CYS A 298 -23.95 18.78 10.59
N GLU A 299 -23.62 18.04 11.65
CA GLU A 299 -22.49 18.36 12.53
C GLU A 299 -21.14 18.12 11.89
N ASP A 300 -21.01 17.06 11.08
CA ASP A 300 -19.77 16.70 10.39
C ASP A 300 -19.33 17.72 9.33
N ARG A 301 -20.29 18.50 8.82
CA ARG A 301 -20.05 19.62 7.90
C ARG A 301 -19.56 20.88 8.61
N LEU A 302 -19.50 20.87 9.95
CA LEU A 302 -18.90 21.94 10.73
C LEU A 302 -17.37 21.73 10.81
N PRO A 303 -16.55 22.78 10.74
CA PRO A 303 -15.08 22.69 10.68
C PRO A 303 -14.40 21.94 11.84
N LYS A 304 -15.10 21.69 12.95
CA LYS A 304 -14.54 21.16 14.19
C LYS A 304 -14.32 19.64 14.19
N TYR A 305 -14.94 18.90 13.27
CA TYR A 305 -15.00 17.42 13.31
C TYR A 305 -14.44 16.71 12.07
N ARG A 306 -13.66 17.41 11.20
CA ARG A 306 -12.89 16.72 10.15
C ARG A 306 -11.85 15.81 10.81
N LEU A 307 -12.16 14.53 10.92
CA LEU A 307 -11.19 13.49 11.20
C LEU A 307 -10.28 13.39 9.96
N ASP A 308 -9.03 13.83 10.12
CA ASP A 308 -7.95 13.54 9.19
C ASP A 308 -7.67 12.02 9.22
N VAL A 309 -8.41 11.26 8.42
CA VAL A 309 -8.13 9.84 8.15
C VAL A 309 -7.72 9.72 6.69
N VAL A 310 -6.41 9.92 6.44
CA VAL A 310 -5.73 9.60 5.18
C VAL A 310 -4.61 8.62 5.47
#